data_AF-A0A954U9B7-F1
#
_entry.id   AF-A0A954U9B7-F1
#
_cell.length_a   1.000
_cell.length_b   1.000
_cell.length_c   1.000
_cell.angle_alpha   90.00
_cell.angle_beta   90.00
_cell.angle_gamma   90.00
#
_symmetry.space_group_name_H-M   'P 1'
#
loop_
_entity.id
_entity.type
_entity.pdbx_description
1 polymer ?
#
loop_
_entity_poly.entity_id
_entity_poly.type
_entity_poly.pdbx_seq_one_letter_code
_entity_poly.pdbx_strand_id
1 'polypeptide(L)'
;MSLATELEPGVTEQDYLWTLNFGPQHPATHTTLRLVLKLDGERVVDAVPDIGYLHSGFEKIGEHLDYNQYVTVTDRMNYISPMANNVAWHGAVERLLGIELTPRCKYVRTIVAELARISDHLLSTGAMGLDTGAFTFFLYAFYQRERLYNIFESLCGARFTNSYTRVGG
;
A
#
# COMPACT_ATOMS: atom_id res chain seq x y z
N MET A 1 -32.96 35.59 2.29
CA MET A 1 -32.43 36.96 2.42
C MET A 1 -30.94 36.82 2.64
N SER A 2 -30.19 36.81 1.54
CA SER A 2 -28.76 36.52 1.50
C SER A 2 -27.97 37.70 2.06
N LEU A 3 -27.25 37.48 3.15
CA LEU A 3 -26.17 38.39 3.55
C LEU A 3 -24.97 38.10 2.63
N ALA A 4 -24.94 38.79 1.49
CA ALA A 4 -23.73 38.94 0.71
C ALA A 4 -22.83 39.89 1.48
N THR A 5 -21.80 39.36 2.12
CA THR A 5 -20.71 40.16 2.68
C THR A 5 -19.98 40.80 1.51
N GLU A 6 -20.17 42.11 1.31
CA GLU A 6 -19.44 42.87 0.31
C GLU A 6 -17.95 42.88 0.69
N LEU A 7 -17.13 42.26 -0.16
CA LEU A 7 -15.67 42.27 -0.06
C LEU A 7 -15.14 43.68 -0.38
N GLU A 8 -14.19 44.17 0.41
CA GLU A 8 -13.57 45.49 0.22
C GLU A 8 -12.90 45.60 -1.17
N PRO A 9 -13.00 46.76 -1.85
CA PRO A 9 -12.49 46.94 -3.20
C PRO A 9 -10.97 46.98 -3.19
N GLY A 10 -10.35 45.83 -3.44
CA GLY A 10 -8.90 45.65 -3.48
C GLY A 10 -8.42 44.27 -3.03
N VAL A 11 -9.27 43.51 -2.34
CA VAL A 11 -8.96 42.16 -1.87
C VAL A 11 -9.44 41.15 -2.90
N THR A 12 -8.51 40.59 -3.68
CA THR A 12 -8.79 39.41 -4.49
C THR A 12 -9.15 38.24 -3.58
N GLU A 13 -10.11 37.40 -3.98
CA GLU A 13 -10.62 36.20 -3.27
C GLU A 13 -9.52 35.24 -2.75
N GLN A 14 -8.27 35.43 -3.17
CA GLN A 14 -7.08 34.69 -2.79
C GLN A 14 -6.48 35.06 -1.42
N ASP A 15 -6.79 36.21 -0.83
CA ASP A 15 -6.13 36.69 0.41
C ASP A 15 -6.50 35.90 1.68
N TYR A 16 -7.56 35.06 1.63
CA TYR A 16 -7.98 34.22 2.77
C TYR A 16 -7.56 32.76 2.65
N LEU A 17 -6.85 32.37 1.59
CA LEU A 17 -6.41 31.00 1.36
C LEU A 17 -5.05 30.74 2.02
N TRP A 18 -5.05 29.85 3.01
CA TRP A 18 -3.84 29.42 3.70
C TRP A 18 -3.21 28.25 2.97
N THR A 19 -1.90 28.30 2.75
CA THR A 19 -1.15 27.15 2.24
C THR A 19 -0.48 26.41 3.39
N LEU A 20 -0.94 25.19 3.68
CA LEU A 20 -0.36 24.31 4.69
C LEU A 20 0.46 23.22 4.01
N ASN A 21 1.75 23.13 4.37
CA ASN A 21 2.62 22.05 3.92
C ASN A 21 2.60 20.92 4.95
N PHE A 22 1.91 19.84 4.62
CA PHE A 22 1.90 18.61 5.41
C PHE A 22 3.17 17.80 5.07
N GLY A 23 4.11 17.77 6.01
CA GLY A 23 5.43 17.19 5.78
C GLY A 23 5.43 15.65 5.59
N PRO A 24 6.43 15.09 4.91
CA PRO A 24 6.47 13.68 4.50
C PRO A 24 6.66 12.68 5.65
N GLN A 25 6.99 13.11 6.87
CA GLN A 25 7.15 12.23 8.03
C GLN A 25 6.05 12.46 9.08
N HIS A 26 4.98 13.18 8.72
CA HIS A 26 3.93 13.48 9.67
C HIS A 26 3.24 12.18 10.12
N PRO A 27 2.99 11.96 11.43
CA PRO A 27 2.40 10.70 11.93
C PRO A 27 1.03 10.35 11.33
N ALA A 28 0.27 11.37 10.92
CA ALA A 28 -1.03 11.22 10.24
C ALA A 28 -0.92 10.79 8.76
N THR A 29 0.29 10.70 8.21
CA THR A 29 0.53 10.05 6.91
C THR A 29 1.20 8.72 7.22
N HIS A 30 0.43 7.61 7.17
CA HIS A 30 0.92 6.24 7.42
C HIS A 30 2.13 5.82 6.56
N THR A 31 2.46 6.59 5.54
CA THR A 31 3.61 6.41 4.64
C THR A 31 4.22 7.78 4.37
N THR A 32 5.39 7.82 3.72
CA THR A 32 6.02 9.07 3.34
C THR A 32 5.28 9.76 2.19
N LEU A 33 4.39 10.68 2.56
CA LEU A 33 3.57 11.46 1.65
C LEU A 33 3.61 12.93 2.08
N ARG A 34 3.97 13.80 1.15
CA ARG A 34 3.85 15.24 1.36
C ARG A 34 2.57 15.74 0.70
N LEU A 35 1.81 16.54 1.41
CA LEU A 35 0.57 17.15 0.90
C LEU A 35 0.69 18.67 1.01
N VAL A 36 0.63 19.36 -0.12
CA VAL A 36 0.49 20.82 -0.13
C VAL A 36 -1.00 21.14 -0.20
N LEU A 37 -1.55 21.57 0.92
CA LEU A 37 -2.98 21.84 1.09
C LEU A 37 -3.24 23.34 0.97
N LYS A 38 -4.25 23.72 0.19
CA LYS A 38 -4.84 25.07 0.24
C LYS A 38 -6.13 25.01 1.04
N LEU A 39 -6.18 25.79 2.11
CA LEU A 39 -7.24 25.78 3.11
C LEU A 39 -7.96 27.12 3.12
N ASP A 40 -9.28 27.06 3.13
CA ASP A 40 -10.17 28.18 3.48
C ASP A 40 -10.77 27.86 4.86
N GLY A 41 -10.11 28.33 5.92
CA GLY A 41 -10.40 27.92 7.29
C GLY A 41 -10.24 26.40 7.49
N GLU A 42 -11.35 25.72 7.81
CA GLU A 42 -11.40 24.25 7.98
C GLU A 42 -11.67 23.49 6.68
N ARG A 43 -11.99 24.19 5.58
CA ARG A 43 -12.33 23.57 4.30
C ARG A 43 -11.08 23.41 3.45
N VAL A 44 -10.83 22.18 2.97
CA VAL A 44 -9.81 21.92 1.95
C VAL A 44 -10.35 22.36 0.59
N VAL A 45 -9.69 23.33 -0.04
CA VAL A 45 -10.03 23.83 -1.39
C VAL A 45 -9.27 23.07 -2.46
N ASP A 46 -7.99 22.79 -2.20
CA ASP A 46 -7.11 22.09 -3.12
C ASP A 46 -6.08 21.29 -2.33
N ALA A 47 -5.64 20.15 -2.87
CA ALA A 47 -4.68 19.27 -2.27
C ALA A 47 -3.77 18.68 -3.34
N VAL A 48 -2.50 19.07 -3.32
CA VAL A 48 -1.48 18.58 -4.26
C VAL A 48 -0.61 17.54 -3.54
N PRO A 49 -0.74 16.24 -3.90
CA PRO A 49 0.12 15.20 -3.37
C PRO A 49 1.49 15.21 -4.08
N ASP A 50 2.55 15.26 -3.29
CA ASP A 50 3.93 15.10 -3.72
C ASP A 50 4.40 13.71 -3.30
N ILE A 51 4.57 12.83 -4.29
CA ILE A 51 4.89 11.40 -4.15
C ILE A 51 6.30 11.11 -4.67
N GLY A 52 6.86 9.97 -4.29
CA GLY A 52 8.15 9.50 -4.79
C GLY A 52 9.25 9.39 -3.72
N TYR A 53 8.96 9.75 -2.47
CA TYR A 53 9.87 9.58 -1.33
C TYR A 53 10.28 8.12 -1.07
N LEU A 54 9.51 7.15 -1.56
CA LEU A 54 9.79 5.71 -1.49
C LEU A 54 10.15 5.09 -2.84
N HIS A 55 10.37 5.89 -3.89
CA HIS A 55 10.77 5.38 -5.18
C HIS A 55 12.14 4.68 -5.07
N SER A 56 12.13 3.36 -5.19
CA SER A 56 13.31 2.51 -5.01
C SER A 56 13.85 1.94 -6.32
N GLY A 57 13.33 2.39 -7.48
CA GLY A 57 13.81 1.96 -8.79
C GLY A 57 13.56 0.48 -9.10
N PHE A 58 12.45 -0.11 -8.62
CA PHE A 58 12.13 -1.54 -8.83
C PHE A 58 12.14 -1.95 -10.30
N GLU A 59 11.64 -1.07 -11.18
CA GLU A 59 11.63 -1.27 -12.63
C GLU A 59 13.05 -1.45 -13.17
N LYS A 60 13.98 -0.57 -12.76
CA LYS A 60 15.38 -0.63 -13.20
C LYS A 60 16.11 -1.84 -12.64
N ILE A 61 15.83 -2.21 -11.39
CA ILE A 61 16.38 -3.42 -10.76
C ILE A 61 15.90 -4.67 -11.53
N GLY A 62 14.65 -4.68 -11.99
CA GLY A 62 14.07 -5.78 -12.74
C GLY A 62 14.76 -6.06 -14.07
N GLU A 63 15.33 -5.05 -14.73
CA GLU A 63 16.07 -5.24 -15.99
C GLU A 63 17.35 -6.08 -15.81
N HIS A 64 17.92 -6.12 -14.60
CA HIS A 64 19.19 -6.79 -14.32
C HIS A 64 19.01 -8.16 -13.63
N LEU A 65 17.80 -8.51 -13.20
CA LEU A 65 17.51 -9.73 -12.46
C LEU A 65 16.78 -10.76 -13.32
N ASP A 66 17.11 -12.02 -13.11
CA ASP A 66 16.36 -13.13 -13.71
C ASP A 66 14.94 -13.26 -13.11
N TYR A 67 14.03 -13.92 -13.82
CA TYR A 67 12.62 -14.06 -13.43
C TYR A 67 12.42 -14.63 -12.02
N ASN A 68 13.27 -15.57 -11.60
CA ASN A 68 13.23 -16.15 -10.25
C ASN A 68 13.99 -15.33 -9.20
N GLN A 69 14.86 -14.42 -9.59
CA GLN A 69 15.57 -13.52 -8.67
C GLN A 69 14.71 -12.29 -8.35
N TYR A 70 13.95 -11.79 -9.33
CA TYR A 70 13.09 -10.62 -9.18
C TYR A 70 11.95 -10.80 -8.16
N VAL A 71 11.61 -12.05 -7.80
CA VAL A 71 10.59 -12.35 -6.77
C VAL A 71 10.90 -11.70 -5.42
N THR A 72 12.19 -11.50 -5.10
CA THR A 72 12.61 -10.84 -3.86
C THR A 72 12.32 -9.34 -3.86
N VAL A 73 12.16 -8.75 -5.05
CA VAL A 73 11.78 -7.35 -5.26
C VAL A 73 10.26 -7.20 -5.23
N THR A 74 9.52 -8.14 -5.82
CA THR A 74 8.04 -8.10 -5.83
C THR A 74 7.43 -8.20 -4.44
N ASP A 75 8.08 -8.91 -3.52
CA ASP A 75 7.72 -8.93 -2.08
C ASP A 75 7.70 -7.53 -1.45
N ARG A 76 8.53 -6.61 -1.95
CA ARG A 76 8.76 -5.29 -1.36
C ARG A 76 7.89 -4.19 -1.98
N MET A 77 7.19 -4.48 -3.08
CA MET A 77 6.32 -3.50 -3.74
C MET A 77 5.08 -3.22 -2.89
N ASN A 78 4.23 -4.22 -2.69
CA ASN A 78 3.24 -4.21 -1.61
C ASN A 78 3.72 -5.13 -0.49
N TYR A 79 4.38 -4.55 0.52
CA TYR A 79 4.95 -5.26 1.66
C TYR A 79 3.90 -5.83 2.63
N ILE A 80 2.61 -5.54 2.43
CA ILE A 80 1.53 -6.04 3.27
C ILE A 80 0.99 -7.38 2.74
N SER A 81 0.96 -7.54 1.40
CA SER A 81 0.54 -8.77 0.71
C SER A 81 1.63 -9.35 -0.23
N PRO A 82 2.83 -9.67 0.29
CA PRO A 82 3.97 -10.10 -0.53
C PRO A 82 3.67 -11.34 -1.39
N MET A 83 2.95 -12.32 -0.81
CA MET A 83 2.61 -13.56 -1.52
C MET A 83 1.71 -13.33 -2.73
N ALA A 84 0.78 -12.38 -2.66
CA ALA A 84 -0.09 -12.05 -3.79
C ALA A 84 0.70 -11.41 -4.93
N ASN A 85 1.68 -10.56 -4.62
CA ASN A 85 2.57 -9.96 -5.63
C ASN A 85 3.39 -11.01 -6.35
N ASN A 86 3.93 -11.98 -5.60
CA ASN A 86 4.73 -13.05 -6.19
C ASN A 86 3.89 -13.94 -7.12
N VAL A 87 2.66 -14.27 -6.72
CA VAL A 87 1.71 -15.00 -7.56
C VAL A 87 1.40 -14.23 -8.84
N ALA A 88 1.21 -12.91 -8.76
CA ALA A 88 0.97 -12.06 -9.93
C ALA A 88 2.18 -12.02 -10.87
N TRP A 89 3.39 -11.85 -10.33
CA TRP A 89 4.64 -11.84 -11.10
C TRP A 89 4.86 -13.17 -11.84
N HIS A 90 4.85 -14.29 -11.11
CA HIS A 90 5.07 -15.59 -11.75
C HIS A 90 3.92 -15.98 -12.68
N GLY A 91 2.68 -15.58 -12.39
CA GLY A 91 1.56 -15.78 -13.31
C GLY A 91 1.74 -15.04 -14.63
N ALA A 92 2.36 -13.85 -14.62
CA ALA A 92 2.71 -13.12 -15.84
C ALA A 92 3.85 -13.81 -16.61
N VAL A 93 4.90 -14.25 -15.92
CA VAL A 93 6.05 -14.97 -16.53
C VAL A 93 5.62 -16.32 -17.11
N GLU A 94 4.79 -17.08 -16.40
CA GLU A 94 4.28 -18.37 -16.86
C GLU A 94 3.41 -18.22 -18.10
N ARG A 95 2.58 -17.17 -18.17
CA ARG A 95 1.80 -16.85 -19.36
C ARG A 95 2.70 -16.46 -20.54
N LEU A 96 3.79 -15.73 -20.29
CA LEU A 96 4.77 -15.36 -21.32
C LEU A 96 5.48 -16.59 -21.88
N LEU A 97 5.81 -17.56 -21.03
CA LEU A 97 6.53 -18.78 -21.40
C LEU A 97 5.60 -19.93 -21.87
N GLY A 98 4.29 -19.77 -21.77
CA GLY A 98 3.31 -20.81 -22.12
C GLY A 98 3.32 -22.02 -21.18
N ILE A 99 3.67 -21.82 -19.90
CA ILE A 99 3.78 -22.90 -18.91
C ILE A 99 2.42 -23.10 -18.23
N GLU A 100 1.91 -24.32 -18.22
CA GLU A 100 0.73 -24.68 -17.42
C GLU A 100 1.11 -25.20 -16.03
N LEU A 101 0.50 -24.62 -15.00
CA LEU A 101 0.66 -25.07 -13.61
C LEU A 101 -0.11 -26.37 -13.36
N THR A 102 0.46 -27.23 -12.50
CA THR A 102 -0.27 -28.39 -11.98
C THR A 102 -1.51 -27.96 -11.19
N PRO A 103 -2.58 -28.79 -11.12
CA PRO A 103 -3.79 -28.47 -10.36
C PRO A 103 -3.50 -28.13 -8.89
N ARG A 104 -2.57 -28.86 -8.26
CA ARG A 104 -2.16 -28.62 -6.87
C ARG A 104 -1.58 -27.21 -6.69
N CYS A 105 -0.66 -26.79 -7.57
CA CYS A 105 -0.05 -25.46 -7.51
C CYS A 105 -1.10 -24.35 -7.65
N LYS A 106 -2.09 -24.51 -8.54
CA LYS A 106 -3.20 -23.55 -8.71
C LYS A 106 -4.00 -23.39 -7.41
N TYR A 107 -4.37 -24.49 -6.75
CA TYR A 107 -5.09 -24.42 -5.48
C TYR A 107 -4.27 -23.77 -4.36
N VAL A 108 -3.01 -24.18 -4.19
CA VAL A 108 -2.14 -23.62 -3.14
C VAL A 108 -1.92 -22.11 -3.35
N ARG A 109 -1.63 -21.67 -4.57
CA ARG A 109 -1.45 -20.24 -4.88
C ARG A 109 -2.72 -19.43 -4.61
N THR A 110 -3.89 -19.98 -4.93
CA THR A 110 -5.16 -19.31 -4.66
C THR A 110 -5.39 -19.16 -3.16
N ILE A 111 -5.19 -20.22 -2.37
CA ILE A 111 -5.33 -20.18 -0.90
C ILE A 111 -4.36 -19.15 -0.31
N VAL A 112 -3.10 -19.18 -0.72
CA VAL A 112 -2.06 -18.27 -0.25
C VAL A 112 -2.36 -16.81 -0.64
N ALA A 113 -2.83 -16.56 -1.86
CA ALA A 113 -3.20 -15.23 -2.32
C ALA A 113 -4.38 -14.65 -1.52
N GLU A 114 -5.38 -15.48 -1.20
CA GLU A 114 -6.52 -15.05 -0.38
C GLU A 114 -6.13 -14.84 1.09
N LEU A 115 -5.23 -15.64 1.66
CA LEU A 115 -4.66 -15.36 2.99
C LEU A 115 -3.90 -14.03 3.00
N ALA A 116 -3.14 -13.73 1.95
CA ALA A 116 -2.44 -12.46 1.82
C ALA A 116 -3.41 -11.27 1.66
N ARG A 117 -4.52 -11.45 0.92
CA ARG A 117 -5.60 -10.45 0.80
C ARG A 117 -6.26 -10.17 2.16
N ILE A 118 -6.55 -11.18 2.96
CA ILE A 118 -7.12 -11.01 4.30
C ILE A 118 -6.13 -10.24 5.19
N SER A 119 -4.85 -10.59 5.16
CA SER A 119 -3.79 -9.85 5.87
C SER A 119 -3.74 -8.36 5.48
N ASP A 120 -3.87 -8.07 4.19
CA ASP A 120 -3.90 -6.71 3.64
C ASP A 120 -5.08 -5.89 4.16
N HIS A 121 -6.29 -6.45 4.09
CA HIS A 121 -7.49 -5.79 4.59
C HIS A 121 -7.49 -5.61 6.11
N LEU A 122 -6.93 -6.55 6.87
CA LEU A 122 -6.79 -6.40 8.33
C LEU A 122 -5.90 -5.20 8.67
N LEU A 123 -4.78 -5.00 7.96
CA LEU A 123 -3.95 -3.83 8.19
C LEU A 123 -4.63 -2.55 7.71
N SER A 124 -5.18 -2.55 6.50
CA SER A 124 -5.84 -1.38 5.91
C SER A 124 -6.98 -0.86 6.79
N THR A 125 -7.87 -1.75 7.25
CA THR A 125 -8.98 -1.37 8.13
C THR A 125 -8.47 -0.99 9.52
N GLY A 126 -7.51 -1.74 10.07
CA GLY A 126 -6.91 -1.45 11.38
C GLY A 126 -6.25 -0.07 11.42
N ALA A 127 -5.46 0.26 10.40
CA ALA A 127 -4.76 1.53 10.24
C ALA A 127 -5.76 2.69 10.08
N MET A 128 -6.80 2.54 9.25
CA MET A 128 -7.89 3.52 9.17
C MET A 128 -8.59 3.72 10.53
N GLY A 129 -8.80 2.66 11.30
CA GLY A 129 -9.30 2.75 12.67
C GLY A 129 -8.37 3.56 13.57
N LEU A 130 -7.06 3.32 13.49
CA LEU A 130 -6.05 4.08 14.25
C LEU A 130 -6.08 5.57 13.93
N ASP A 131 -6.15 5.94 12.64
CA ASP A 131 -6.20 7.34 12.19
C ASP A 131 -7.44 8.09 12.68
N THR A 132 -8.58 7.38 12.82
CA THR A 132 -9.81 7.95 13.39
C THR A 132 -9.83 7.95 14.93
N GLY A 133 -8.78 7.44 15.58
CA GLY A 133 -8.63 7.39 17.05
C GLY A 133 -9.06 6.08 17.70
N ALA A 134 -9.51 5.07 16.94
CA ALA A 134 -9.92 3.76 17.44
C ALA A 134 -8.72 2.80 17.67
N PHE A 135 -7.88 3.12 18.66
CA PHE A 135 -6.67 2.35 18.97
C PHE A 135 -6.93 0.87 19.32
N THR A 136 -8.03 0.58 20.03
CA THR A 136 -8.36 -0.79 20.45
C THR A 136 -8.64 -1.71 19.24
N PHE A 137 -9.29 -1.19 18.20
CA PHE A 137 -9.59 -1.97 16.99
C PHE A 137 -8.30 -2.39 16.26
N PHE A 138 -7.35 -1.47 16.15
CA PHE A 138 -6.02 -1.73 15.56
C PHE A 138 -5.31 -2.91 16.24
N LEU A 139 -5.34 -2.98 17.58
CA LEU A 139 -4.72 -4.09 18.32
C LEU A 139 -5.37 -5.44 18.01
N TYR A 140 -6.70 -5.51 17.92
CA TYR A 140 -7.40 -6.75 17.57
C TYR A 140 -7.13 -7.19 16.13
N ALA A 141 -7.07 -6.24 15.19
CA ALA A 141 -6.72 -6.53 13.80
C ALA A 141 -5.30 -7.09 13.68
N PHE A 142 -4.33 -6.51 14.40
CA PHE A 142 -2.94 -6.99 14.45
C PHE A 142 -2.83 -8.39 15.06
N TYR A 143 -3.60 -8.68 16.11
CA TYR A 143 -3.62 -10.02 16.70
C TYR A 143 -4.06 -11.09 15.69
N GLN A 144 -5.09 -10.82 14.88
CA GLN A 144 -5.50 -11.78 13.84
C GLN A 144 -4.47 -11.88 12.71
N ARG A 145 -3.85 -10.75 12.34
CA ARG A 145 -2.78 -10.72 11.34
C ARG A 145 -1.56 -11.54 11.77
N GLU A 146 -1.23 -11.55 13.07
CA GLU A 146 -0.14 -12.36 13.63
C GLU A 146 -0.38 -13.86 13.41
N ARG A 147 -1.63 -14.33 13.52
CA ARG A 147 -1.97 -15.73 13.25
C ARG A 147 -1.75 -16.10 11.78
N LEU A 148 -1.99 -15.17 10.85
CA LEU A 148 -1.68 -15.36 9.44
C LEU A 148 -0.16 -15.42 9.22
N TYR A 149 0.62 -14.62 9.94
CA TYR A 149 2.08 -14.68 9.87
C TYR A 149 2.65 -16.01 10.33
N ASN A 150 2.08 -16.65 11.35
CA ASN A 150 2.50 -18.00 11.75
C ASN A 150 2.27 -19.02 10.64
N ILE A 151 1.18 -18.90 9.87
CA ILE A 151 0.91 -19.74 8.70
C ILE A 151 1.97 -19.49 7.62
N PHE A 152 2.26 -18.23 7.30
CA PHE A 152 3.30 -17.89 6.32
C PHE A 152 4.69 -18.38 6.74
N GLU A 153 5.05 -18.24 8.01
CA GLU A 153 6.30 -18.75 8.56
C GLU A 153 6.39 -20.27 8.42
N SER A 154 5.31 -21.01 8.71
CA SER A 154 5.29 -22.46 8.48
C SER A 154 5.41 -22.87 7.00
N LEU A 155 5.06 -21.99 6.06
CA LEU A 155 5.11 -22.26 4.62
C LEU A 155 6.49 -21.97 4.01
N CYS A 156 7.12 -20.86 4.39
CA CYS A 156 8.36 -20.38 3.75
C CYS A 156 9.52 -20.09 4.72
N GLY A 157 9.33 -20.23 6.03
CA GLY A 157 10.32 -19.91 7.06
C GLY A 157 10.57 -18.41 7.26
N ALA A 158 9.76 -17.56 6.62
CA ALA A 158 9.88 -16.10 6.68
C ALA A 158 8.52 -15.46 6.95
N ARG A 159 8.52 -14.30 7.61
CA ARG A 159 7.29 -13.63 8.06
C ARG A 159 6.80 -12.57 7.07
N PHE A 160 7.71 -11.77 6.52
CA PHE A 160 7.39 -10.64 5.64
C PHE A 160 7.98 -10.79 4.23
N THR A 161 9.25 -11.15 4.10
CA THR A 161 9.91 -11.35 2.80
C THR A 161 9.87 -12.83 2.45
N ASN A 162 8.73 -13.29 1.93
CA ASN A 162 8.42 -14.71 1.87
C ASN A 162 9.04 -15.39 0.66
N SER A 163 9.17 -14.68 -0.47
CA SER A 163 9.79 -15.16 -1.72
C SER A 163 9.45 -16.61 -2.05
N TYR A 164 8.16 -16.97 -1.89
CA TYR A 164 7.69 -18.35 -1.80
C TYR A 164 7.53 -19.04 -3.16
N THR A 165 6.81 -18.39 -4.08
CA THR A 165 6.51 -18.98 -5.40
C THR A 165 7.71 -18.93 -6.32
N ARG A 166 7.79 -19.85 -7.28
CA ARG A 166 8.76 -19.85 -8.38
C ARG A 166 8.06 -20.05 -9.71
N VAL A 167 8.77 -19.79 -10.82
CA VAL A 167 8.25 -20.10 -12.16
C VAL A 167 7.98 -21.62 -12.26
N GLY A 168 6.72 -21.99 -12.54
CA GLY A 168 6.30 -23.38 -12.70
C GLY A 168 5.71 -24.05 -11.44
N GLY A 169 5.68 -23.35 -10.31
CA GLY A 169 5.12 -23.87 -9.05
C GLY A 169 5.45 -23.00 -7.86
#